data_AF-A0A2G7FPY4-F1
#
_entry.id   AF-A0A2G7FPY4-F1
#
_cell.length_a   1.000
_cell.length_b   1.000
_cell.length_c   1.000
_cell.angle_alpha   90.00
_cell.angle_beta   90.00
_cell.angle_gamma   90.00
#
_symmetry.space_group_name_H-M   'P 1'
#
loop_
_entity.id
_entity.type
_entity.pdbx_description
1 polymer ?
#
loop_
_entity_poly.entity_id
_entity_poly.type
_entity_poly.pdbx_seq_one_letter_code
_entity_poly.pdbx_strand_id
1 'polypeptide(L)'
;MTCVLVYFPGMTQAGFRAGRLSIINTILLFAGPHLSFVADMLGVSIRTCRRLHVLAGLVAIPLAVFHAIVGAATKGTFSLQTPRNLWALIAILSFCVQLIPLALRHLSYEIALRIHQLLSFVFAYAVWHHIPSVGLFPRLYLYIASGMFLTAVALQPGLVCYRNKLGLCRARISYDLNTIKVRLHLRRPLKLDAGQYINLWVPAASFWSLI
;
A
#
# COMPACT_ATOMS: atom_id res chain seq x y z
N MET A 1 -18.14 -14.20 17.50
CA MET A 1 -16.66 -14.15 17.54
C MET A 1 -16.18 -15.53 17.94
N THR A 2 -16.11 -16.45 16.99
CA THR A 2 -15.69 -17.84 17.22
C THR A 2 -14.18 -17.94 17.06
N CYS A 3 -13.47 -18.05 18.18
CA CYS A 3 -12.05 -18.39 18.19
C CYS A 3 -11.90 -19.84 17.71
N VAL A 4 -11.47 -20.05 16.46
CA VAL A 4 -11.07 -21.38 16.00
C VAL A 4 -9.72 -21.69 16.66
N LEU A 5 -9.77 -22.47 17.75
CA LEU A 5 -8.62 -23.15 18.33
C LEU A 5 -8.10 -24.17 17.31
N VAL A 6 -7.24 -23.72 16.39
CA VAL A 6 -6.49 -24.61 15.52
C VAL A 6 -5.34 -25.18 16.34
N TYR A 7 -5.35 -26.50 16.55
CA TYR A 7 -4.24 -27.24 17.15
C TYR A 7 -2.94 -26.94 16.38
N PHE A 8 -1.89 -26.50 17.10
CA PHE A 8 -0.57 -26.23 16.54
C PHE A 8 0.39 -27.37 16.94
N PRO A 9 0.85 -28.22 16.00
CA PRO A 9 1.84 -29.27 16.25
C PRO A 9 3.22 -28.77 16.71
N GLY A 10 3.49 -27.45 16.65
CA GLY A 10 4.72 -26.84 17.14
C GLY A 10 4.85 -25.35 16.78
N MET A 11 5.62 -24.61 17.58
CA MET A 11 5.82 -23.15 17.42
C MET A 11 6.34 -22.78 16.03
N THR A 12 7.24 -23.58 15.46
CA THR A 12 7.81 -23.36 14.13
C THR A 12 6.74 -23.36 13.03
N GLN A 13 5.79 -24.28 13.10
CA GLN A 13 4.70 -24.34 12.10
C GLN A 13 3.74 -23.15 12.24
N ALA A 14 3.46 -22.72 13.47
CA ALA A 14 2.69 -21.51 13.73
C ALA A 14 3.38 -20.27 13.11
N GLY A 15 4.70 -20.13 13.31
CA GLY A 15 5.50 -19.06 12.71
C GLY A 15 5.45 -19.06 11.18
N PHE A 16 5.54 -20.23 10.53
CA PHE A 16 5.40 -20.34 9.07
C PHE A 16 4.01 -19.94 8.56
N ARG A 17 2.94 -20.36 9.26
CA ARG A 17 1.56 -19.99 8.90
C ARG A 17 1.33 -18.49 9.08
N ALA A 18 1.83 -17.90 10.16
CA ALA A 18 1.74 -16.46 10.40
C ALA A 18 2.45 -15.65 9.31
N GLY A 19 3.65 -16.07 8.90
CA GLY A 19 4.36 -15.43 7.77
C GLY A 19 3.57 -15.48 6.47
N ARG A 20 2.96 -16.63 6.16
CA ARG A 20 2.09 -16.78 4.97
C ARG A 20 0.85 -15.89 5.05
N LEU A 21 0.15 -15.88 6.17
CA LEU A 21 -1.04 -15.03 6.37
C LEU A 21 -0.68 -13.54 6.31
N SER A 22 0.48 -13.14 6.82
CA SER A 22 0.96 -11.76 6.69
C SER A 22 1.10 -11.37 5.21
N ILE A 23 1.78 -12.18 4.40
CA ILE A 23 1.94 -11.95 2.95
C ILE A 23 0.59 -11.96 2.22
N ILE A 24 -0.35 -12.82 2.58
CA ILE A 24 -1.68 -12.81 1.95
C ILE A 24 -2.38 -11.47 2.20
N ASN A 25 -2.29 -10.92 3.41
CA ASN A 25 -2.88 -9.62 3.73
C ASN A 25 -2.19 -8.46 2.98
N THR A 26 -0.93 -8.60 2.55
CA THR A 26 -0.26 -7.54 1.77
C THR A 26 -0.87 -7.36 0.37
N ILE A 27 -1.62 -8.33 -0.16
CA ILE A 27 -2.34 -8.17 -1.44
C ILE A 27 -3.26 -6.94 -1.41
N LEU A 28 -3.99 -6.75 -0.30
CA LEU A 28 -4.85 -5.58 -0.12
C LEU A 28 -4.04 -4.28 0.12
N LEU A 29 -2.86 -4.40 0.72
CA LEU A 29 -1.97 -3.25 0.94
C LEU A 29 -1.37 -2.73 -0.37
N PHE A 30 -1.11 -3.63 -1.33
CA PHE A 30 -0.55 -3.33 -2.64
C PHE A 30 -1.60 -3.36 -3.77
N ALA A 31 -2.90 -3.28 -3.46
CA ALA A 31 -3.96 -3.34 -4.47
C ALA A 31 -3.85 -2.23 -5.54
N GLY A 32 -3.23 -1.11 -5.22
CA GLY A 32 -2.88 -0.05 -6.17
C GLY A 32 -2.21 1.15 -5.50
N PRO A 33 -1.58 2.04 -6.29
CA PRO A 33 -0.89 3.23 -5.76
C PRO A 33 -1.87 4.27 -5.18
N HIS A 34 -3.11 4.30 -5.68
CA HIS A 34 -4.16 5.20 -5.22
C HIS A 34 -5.44 4.41 -4.88
N LEU A 35 -5.82 4.41 -3.61
CA LEU A 35 -7.01 3.70 -3.14
C LEU A 35 -8.32 4.22 -3.76
N SER A 36 -8.37 5.49 -4.18
CA SER A 36 -9.54 6.03 -4.88
C SER A 36 -9.74 5.38 -6.25
N PHE A 37 -8.65 5.14 -6.99
CA PHE A 37 -8.73 4.43 -8.25
C PHE A 37 -9.23 2.99 -8.06
N VAL A 38 -8.73 2.29 -7.04
CA VAL A 38 -9.21 0.94 -6.68
C VAL A 38 -10.67 0.96 -6.27
N ALA A 39 -11.09 1.94 -5.48
CA ALA A 39 -12.49 2.11 -5.04
C ALA A 39 -13.42 2.32 -6.24
N ASP A 40 -13.03 3.19 -7.17
CA ASP A 40 -13.79 3.50 -8.39
C ASP A 40 -13.90 2.27 -9.31
N MET A 41 -12.82 1.49 -9.47
CA MET A 41 -12.83 0.24 -10.26
C MET A 41 -13.72 -0.85 -9.65
N LEU A 42 -13.78 -0.92 -8.32
CA LEU A 42 -14.60 -1.90 -7.61
C LEU A 42 -16.04 -1.43 -7.38
N GLY A 43 -16.37 -0.17 -7.71
CA GLY A 43 -17.69 0.41 -7.46
C GLY A 43 -18.03 0.55 -5.96
N VAL A 44 -17.03 0.66 -5.09
CA VAL A 44 -17.21 0.77 -3.64
C VAL A 44 -16.77 2.13 -3.13
N SER A 45 -17.20 2.51 -1.92
CA SER A 45 -16.76 3.77 -1.33
C SER A 45 -15.26 3.76 -1.00
N ILE A 46 -14.58 4.89 -1.20
CA ILE A 46 -13.19 5.08 -0.76
C ILE A 46 -13.01 4.85 0.75
N ARG A 47 -14.05 5.10 1.56
CA ARG A 47 -14.04 4.82 3.00
C ARG A 47 -13.90 3.31 3.25
N THR A 48 -14.58 2.48 2.46
CA THR A 48 -14.48 1.02 2.52
C THR A 48 -13.07 0.57 2.18
N CYS A 49 -12.51 1.02 1.04
CA CYS A 49 -11.15 0.67 0.64
C CYS A 49 -10.11 1.09 1.68
N ARG A 50 -10.23 2.30 2.25
CA ARG A 50 -9.34 2.76 3.34
C ARG A 50 -9.45 1.89 4.58
N ARG A 51 -10.67 1.54 5.00
CA ARG A 51 -10.87 0.63 6.15
C ARG A 51 -10.24 -0.73 5.90
N LEU A 52 -10.45 -1.32 4.73
CA LEU A 52 -9.85 -2.60 4.37
C LEU A 52 -8.32 -2.54 4.35
N HIS A 53 -7.73 -1.49 3.77
CA HIS A 53 -6.28 -1.29 3.79
C HIS A 53 -5.73 -1.20 5.22
N VAL A 54 -6.36 -0.40 6.09
CA VAL A 54 -5.95 -0.27 7.50
C VAL A 54 -6.09 -1.61 8.24
N LEU A 55 -7.22 -2.31 8.10
CA LEU A 55 -7.44 -3.59 8.76
C LEU A 55 -6.44 -4.66 8.29
N ALA A 56 -6.17 -4.72 6.99
CA ALA A 56 -5.15 -5.61 6.44
C ALA A 56 -3.76 -5.32 7.06
N GLY A 57 -3.40 -4.05 7.23
CA GLY A 57 -2.14 -3.65 7.87
C GLY A 57 -2.09 -4.02 9.35
N LEU A 58 -3.17 -3.73 10.09
CA LEU A 58 -3.29 -4.06 11.52
C LEU A 58 -3.24 -5.57 11.79
N VAL A 59 -3.67 -6.41 10.84
CA VAL A 59 -3.55 -7.87 10.92
C VAL A 59 -2.18 -8.36 10.46
N ALA A 60 -1.66 -7.82 9.36
CA ALA A 60 -0.40 -8.27 8.75
C ALA A 60 0.83 -7.97 9.61
N ILE A 61 0.89 -6.80 10.26
CA ILE A 61 2.05 -6.38 11.07
C ILE A 61 2.25 -7.33 12.27
N PRO A 62 1.26 -7.59 13.15
CA PRO A 62 1.42 -8.54 14.25
C PRO A 62 1.78 -9.95 13.79
N LEU A 63 1.22 -10.42 12.67
CA LEU A 63 1.57 -11.72 12.08
C LEU A 63 3.03 -11.75 11.61
N ALA A 64 3.53 -10.68 11.01
CA ALA A 64 4.93 -10.55 10.59
C ALA A 64 5.88 -10.50 11.80
N VAL A 65 5.51 -9.74 12.84
CA VAL A 65 6.27 -9.66 14.10
C VAL A 65 6.34 -11.04 14.76
N PHE A 66 5.21 -11.73 14.89
CA PHE A 66 5.18 -13.08 15.45
C PHE A 66 6.04 -14.06 14.63
N HIS A 67 5.94 -14.01 13.29
CA HIS A 67 6.81 -14.80 12.41
C HIS A 67 8.30 -14.53 12.65
N ALA A 68 8.69 -13.26 12.79
CA ALA A 68 10.07 -12.85 13.05
C ALA A 68 10.56 -13.34 14.42
N ILE A 69 9.76 -13.20 15.48
CA ILE A 69 10.10 -13.65 16.85
C ILE A 69 10.31 -15.17 16.87
N VAL A 70 9.38 -15.94 16.32
CA VAL A 70 9.50 -17.41 16.25
C VAL A 70 10.72 -17.81 15.42
N GLY A 71 10.95 -17.14 14.28
CA GLY A 71 12.11 -17.39 13.43
C GLY A 71 13.44 -17.12 14.12
N ALA A 72 13.52 -16.07 14.94
CA ALA A 72 14.70 -15.75 15.74
C ALA A 72 14.90 -16.76 16.88
N ALA A 73 13.84 -17.09 17.62
CA ALA A 73 13.90 -18.01 18.76
C ALA A 73 14.27 -19.45 18.36
N THR A 74 13.89 -19.88 17.16
CA THR A 74 14.10 -21.26 16.69
C THR A 74 15.42 -21.49 15.95
N LYS A 75 16.05 -20.45 15.41
CA LYS A 75 17.30 -20.58 14.62
C LYS A 75 18.59 -20.54 15.45
N GLY A 76 18.51 -20.22 16.75
CA GLY A 76 19.68 -20.14 17.63
C GLY A 76 20.51 -18.88 17.41
N THR A 77 21.23 -18.78 16.28
CA THR A 77 22.09 -17.62 15.96
C THR A 77 21.57 -16.85 14.74
N PHE A 78 21.28 -15.56 14.93
CA PHE A 78 20.83 -14.67 13.85
C PHE A 78 22.00 -13.85 13.30
N SER A 79 22.77 -14.42 12.38
CA SER A 79 23.86 -13.71 11.72
C SER A 79 23.36 -12.77 10.62
N LEU A 80 23.71 -11.48 10.71
CA LEU A 80 23.42 -10.46 9.70
C LEU A 80 24.28 -10.59 8.44
N GLN A 81 25.37 -11.36 8.50
CA GLN A 81 26.21 -11.64 7.33
C GLN A 81 25.50 -12.57 6.35
N THR A 82 24.46 -13.29 6.79
CA THR A 82 23.62 -14.09 5.90
C THR A 82 22.63 -13.17 5.16
N PRO A 83 22.69 -13.05 3.81
CA PRO A 83 21.86 -12.11 3.06
C PRO A 83 20.37 -12.28 3.36
N ARG A 84 19.90 -13.53 3.50
CA ARG A 84 18.50 -13.84 3.82
C ARG A 84 18.03 -13.27 5.17
N ASN A 85 18.90 -13.27 6.18
CA ASN A 85 18.58 -12.74 7.50
C ASN A 85 18.58 -11.20 7.49
N LEU A 86 19.52 -10.59 6.75
CA LEU A 86 19.54 -9.15 6.54
C LEU A 86 18.24 -8.66 5.87
N TRP A 87 17.82 -9.30 4.77
CA TRP A 87 16.56 -8.96 4.10
C TRP A 87 15.33 -9.21 4.98
N ALA A 88 15.35 -10.24 5.83
CA ALA A 88 14.29 -10.47 6.82
C ALA A 88 14.17 -9.29 7.80
N LEU A 89 15.32 -8.79 8.28
CA LEU A 89 15.38 -7.66 9.21
C LEU A 89 14.91 -6.37 8.54
N ILE A 90 15.37 -6.07 7.33
CA ILE A 90 14.94 -4.89 6.57
C ILE A 90 13.42 -4.95 6.31
N ALA A 91 12.89 -6.12 5.96
CA ALA A 91 11.46 -6.30 5.75
C ALA A 91 10.65 -6.01 7.03
N ILE A 92 10.99 -6.61 8.17
CA ILE A 92 10.22 -6.37 9.40
C ILE A 92 10.33 -4.92 9.89
N LEU A 93 11.53 -4.32 9.82
CA LEU A 93 11.73 -2.93 10.22
C LEU A 93 10.94 -1.97 9.34
N SER A 94 11.09 -2.08 8.01
CA SER A 94 10.35 -1.22 7.08
C SER A 94 8.83 -1.39 7.22
N PHE A 95 8.34 -2.59 7.56
CA PHE A 95 6.91 -2.82 7.76
C PHE A 95 6.39 -2.21 9.07
N CYS A 96 7.10 -2.37 10.18
CA CYS A 96 6.72 -1.80 11.47
C CYS A 96 6.81 -0.26 11.47
N VAL A 97 7.82 0.31 10.81
CA VAL A 97 8.03 1.76 10.71
C VAL A 97 6.87 2.45 9.97
N GLN A 98 6.02 1.72 9.23
CA GLN A 98 4.82 2.29 8.60
C GLN A 98 3.81 2.94 9.53
N LEU A 99 3.90 2.65 10.84
CA LEU A 99 3.08 3.32 11.84
C LEU A 99 3.56 4.77 12.11
N ILE A 100 4.81 5.10 11.81
CA ILE A 100 5.39 6.44 12.05
C ILE A 100 4.79 7.48 11.09
N PRO A 101 4.76 7.28 9.75
CA PRO A 101 4.08 8.21 8.85
C PRO A 101 2.60 8.43 9.22
N LEU A 102 1.94 7.38 9.72
CA LEU A 102 0.55 7.48 10.17
C LEU A 102 0.39 8.46 11.34
N ALA A 103 1.32 8.45 12.29
CA ALA A 103 1.33 9.36 13.43
C ALA A 103 1.71 10.79 13.02
N LEU A 104 2.69 10.93 12.13
CA LEU A 104 3.23 12.24 11.71
C LEU A 104 2.42 12.94 10.61
N ARG A 105 1.36 12.30 10.07
CA ARG A 105 0.55 12.84 8.97
C ARG A 105 -0.09 14.21 9.25
N HIS A 106 -0.28 14.56 10.53
CA HIS A 106 -0.86 15.84 10.94
C HIS A 106 0.14 17.01 10.81
N LEU A 107 1.44 16.73 10.84
CA LEU A 107 2.49 17.74 10.68
C LEU A 107 2.73 18.06 9.21
N SER A 108 2.85 17.02 8.39
CA SER A 108 2.94 17.16 6.94
C SER A 108 2.40 15.91 6.27
N TYR A 109 1.20 16.04 5.70
CA TYR A 109 0.53 14.94 5.02
C TYR A 109 1.33 14.47 3.80
N GLU A 110 1.89 15.39 3.03
CA GLU A 110 2.65 15.07 1.80
C GLU A 110 3.91 14.28 2.13
N ILE A 111 4.71 14.74 3.10
CA ILE A 111 5.95 14.06 3.51
C ILE A 111 5.63 12.68 4.11
N ALA A 112 4.62 12.60 4.99
CA ALA A 112 4.19 11.32 5.56
C ALA A 112 3.78 10.32 4.47
N LEU A 113 3.01 10.77 3.46
CA LEU A 113 2.61 9.92 2.35
C LEU A 113 3.82 9.40 1.55
N ARG A 114 4.82 10.26 1.26
CA ARG A 114 6.04 9.84 0.54
C ARG A 114 6.87 8.84 1.33
N ILE A 115 7.04 9.05 2.63
CA ILE A 115 7.77 8.12 3.49
C ILE A 115 7.04 6.77 3.52
N HIS A 116 5.72 6.76 3.66
CA HIS A 116 4.93 5.53 3.62
C HIS A 116 5.09 4.77 2.29
N GLN A 117 5.05 5.48 1.15
CA GLN A 117 5.27 4.90 -0.18
C GLN A 117 6.69 4.31 -0.31
N LEU A 118 7.72 5.07 0.06
CA LEU A 118 9.11 4.62 0.01
C LEU A 118 9.34 3.36 0.86
N LEU A 119 8.88 3.39 2.11
CA LEU A 119 8.96 2.24 3.02
C LEU A 119 8.18 1.04 2.48
N SER A 120 7.08 1.24 1.76
CA SER A 120 6.31 0.15 1.14
C SER A 120 7.10 -0.51 0.02
N PHE A 121 7.82 0.26 -0.81
CA PHE A 121 8.72 -0.29 -1.82
C PHE A 121 9.91 -1.02 -1.19
N VAL A 122 10.54 -0.45 -0.17
CA VAL A 122 11.62 -1.11 0.59
C VAL A 122 11.13 -2.43 1.18
N PHE A 123 9.95 -2.44 1.79
CA PHE A 123 9.32 -3.64 2.33
C PHE A 123 9.10 -4.69 1.24
N ALA A 124 8.46 -4.34 0.12
CA ALA A 124 8.18 -5.28 -0.96
C ALA A 124 9.47 -5.89 -1.54
N TYR A 125 10.49 -5.06 -1.75
CA TYR A 125 11.81 -5.50 -2.23
C TYR A 125 12.51 -6.42 -1.23
N ALA A 126 12.51 -6.05 0.06
CA ALA A 126 13.12 -6.86 1.11
C ALA A 126 12.42 -8.22 1.27
N VAL A 127 11.08 -8.26 1.20
CA VAL A 127 10.30 -9.50 1.22
C VAL A 127 10.63 -10.37 0.00
N TRP A 128 10.74 -9.78 -1.19
CA TRP A 128 11.13 -10.49 -2.40
C TRP A 128 12.47 -11.23 -2.26
N HIS A 129 13.47 -10.56 -1.67
CA HIS A 129 14.78 -11.16 -1.42
C HIS A 129 14.84 -12.10 -0.20
N HIS A 130 13.93 -11.93 0.76
CA HIS A 130 13.82 -12.82 1.92
C HIS A 130 13.20 -14.18 1.56
N ILE A 131 12.19 -14.20 0.68
CA ILE A 131 11.47 -15.42 0.30
C ILE A 131 12.33 -16.26 -0.66
N PRO A 132 12.63 -17.53 -0.30
CA PRO A 132 13.43 -18.41 -1.14
C PRO A 132 12.76 -18.65 -2.49
N SER A 133 13.57 -18.85 -3.54
CA SER A 133 13.10 -19.11 -4.91
C SER A 133 12.53 -20.51 -5.13
N VAL A 134 12.80 -21.42 -4.21
CA VAL A 134 12.31 -22.80 -4.23
C VAL A 134 10.88 -22.87 -3.72
N GLY A 135 9.94 -23.11 -4.64
CA GLY A 135 8.52 -23.30 -4.37
C GLY A 135 7.63 -22.14 -4.84
N LEU A 136 6.58 -22.47 -5.58
CA LEU A 136 5.67 -21.50 -6.20
C LEU A 136 4.76 -20.81 -5.17
N PHE A 137 4.37 -21.53 -4.12
CA PHE A 137 3.26 -21.13 -3.25
C PHE A 137 3.49 -19.81 -2.48
N PRO A 138 4.67 -19.52 -1.88
CA PRO A 138 4.88 -18.25 -1.18
C PRO A 138 5.01 -17.05 -2.15
N ARG A 139 5.55 -17.28 -3.35
CA ARG A 139 5.75 -16.25 -4.38
C ARG A 139 4.47 -15.93 -5.14
N LEU A 140 3.54 -16.87 -5.25
CA LEU A 140 2.25 -16.66 -5.91
C LEU A 140 1.52 -15.42 -5.37
N TYR A 141 1.47 -15.24 -4.05
CA TYR A 141 0.81 -14.07 -3.46
C TYR A 141 1.55 -12.76 -3.76
N LEU A 142 2.88 -12.79 -3.83
CA LEU A 142 3.66 -11.63 -4.28
C LEU A 142 3.36 -11.32 -5.76
N TYR A 143 3.28 -12.33 -6.62
CA TYR A 143 2.92 -12.13 -8.03
C TYR A 143 1.52 -11.57 -8.20
N ILE A 144 0.54 -12.03 -7.40
CA ILE A 144 -0.82 -11.47 -7.39
C ILE A 144 -0.78 -9.99 -6.99
N ALA A 145 -0.12 -9.67 -5.86
CA ALA A 145 0.01 -8.29 -5.39
C ALA A 145 0.71 -7.38 -6.42
N SER A 146 1.84 -7.85 -7.00
CA SER A 146 2.55 -7.13 -8.05
C SER A 146 1.71 -6.95 -9.31
N GLY A 147 0.98 -7.98 -9.74
CA GLY A 147 0.10 -7.93 -10.90
C GLY A 147 -1.02 -6.91 -10.72
N MET A 148 -1.68 -6.90 -9.55
CA MET A 148 -2.69 -5.89 -9.20
C MET A 148 -2.09 -4.48 -9.22
N PHE A 149 -0.95 -4.29 -8.54
CA PHE A 149 -0.27 -2.99 -8.47
C PHE A 149 0.13 -2.47 -9.85
N LEU A 150 0.79 -3.29 -10.66
CA LEU A 150 1.24 -2.93 -12.01
C LEU A 150 0.06 -2.63 -12.93
N THR A 151 -1.02 -3.41 -12.85
CA THR A 151 -2.24 -3.14 -13.60
C THR A 151 -2.83 -1.78 -13.22
N ALA A 152 -2.90 -1.46 -11.93
CA ALA A 152 -3.38 -0.15 -11.48
C ALA A 152 -2.46 1.00 -11.94
N VAL A 153 -1.13 0.81 -11.85
CA VAL A 153 -0.12 1.77 -12.34
C VAL A 153 -0.19 1.96 -13.85
N ALA A 154 -0.59 0.96 -14.63
CA ALA A 154 -0.76 1.11 -16.08
C ALA A 154 -2.10 1.77 -16.46
N LEU A 155 -3.20 1.33 -15.83
CA LEU A 155 -4.55 1.82 -16.14
C LEU A 155 -4.77 3.26 -15.72
N GLN A 156 -4.26 3.68 -14.57
CA GLN A 156 -4.47 5.02 -14.05
C GLN A 156 -3.92 6.14 -14.97
N PRO A 157 -2.64 6.14 -15.37
CA PRO A 157 -2.12 7.11 -16.33
C PRO A 157 -2.76 6.92 -17.71
N GLY A 158 -3.04 5.69 -18.13
CA GLY A 158 -3.76 5.42 -19.39
C GLY A 158 -5.12 6.12 -19.44
N LEU A 159 -5.89 6.05 -18.36
CA LEU A 159 -7.19 6.73 -18.23
C LEU A 159 -7.04 8.24 -18.20
N VAL A 160 -6.03 8.76 -17.49
CA VAL A 160 -5.71 10.20 -17.45
C VAL A 160 -5.35 10.70 -18.86
N CYS A 161 -4.46 10.00 -19.57
CA CYS A 161 -4.06 10.27 -20.94
C CYS A 161 -5.26 10.25 -21.90
N TYR A 162 -6.11 9.23 -21.80
CA TYR A 162 -7.33 9.09 -22.61
C TYR A 162 -8.31 10.25 -22.38
N ARG A 163 -8.57 10.58 -21.11
CA ARG A 163 -9.49 11.66 -20.71
C ARG A 163 -8.98 13.03 -21.13
N ASN A 164 -7.68 13.24 -21.01
CA ASN A 164 -7.04 14.52 -21.33
C ASN A 164 -6.58 14.63 -22.80
N LYS A 165 -6.85 13.63 -23.65
CA LYS A 165 -6.34 13.58 -25.04
C LYS A 165 -4.83 13.92 -25.10
N LEU A 166 -4.05 13.33 -24.20
CA LEU A 166 -2.60 13.56 -24.03
C LEU A 166 -2.17 15.00 -23.70
N GLY A 167 -3.09 15.93 -23.46
CA GLY A 167 -2.75 17.31 -23.11
C GLY A 167 -2.98 17.64 -21.64
N LEU A 168 -2.65 18.87 -21.26
CA LEU A 168 -2.87 19.37 -19.90
C LEU A 168 -4.29 19.93 -19.76
N CYS A 169 -4.89 19.73 -18.58
CA CYS A 169 -6.10 20.42 -18.15
C CYS A 169 -5.73 21.69 -17.40
N ARG A 170 -6.49 22.76 -17.58
CA ARG A 170 -6.24 24.05 -16.92
C ARG A 170 -7.19 24.23 -15.74
N ALA A 171 -6.64 24.41 -14.55
CA ALA A 171 -7.38 24.80 -13.37
C ALA A 171 -7.21 26.31 -13.12
N ARG A 172 -8.30 27.01 -12.79
CA ARG A 172 -8.27 28.40 -12.32
C ARG A 172 -8.70 28.39 -10.86
N ILE A 173 -7.79 28.81 -9.98
CA ILE A 173 -8.02 28.88 -8.54
C ILE A 173 -8.39 30.33 -8.20
N SER A 174 -9.50 30.51 -7.49
CA SER A 174 -9.99 31.79 -6.99
C SER A 174 -10.38 31.66 -5.53
N TYR A 175 -10.21 32.74 -4.76
CA TYR A 175 -10.61 32.80 -3.37
C TYR A 175 -11.95 33.51 -3.26
N ASP A 176 -12.88 32.91 -2.53
CA ASP A 176 -14.21 33.45 -2.27
C ASP A 176 -14.49 33.32 -0.78
N LEU A 177 -14.38 34.45 -0.06
CA LEU A 177 -14.38 34.50 1.41
C LEU A 177 -13.34 33.52 2.00
N ASN A 178 -13.79 32.51 2.74
CA ASN A 178 -12.96 31.44 3.34
C ASN A 178 -12.94 30.15 2.50
N THR A 179 -13.37 30.19 1.24
CA THR A 179 -13.46 29.00 0.39
C THR A 179 -12.54 29.13 -0.83
N ILE A 180 -11.80 28.06 -1.13
CA ILE A 180 -11.03 27.95 -2.37
C ILE A 180 -11.96 27.42 -3.45
N LYS A 181 -12.22 28.23 -4.48
CA LYS A 181 -13.00 27.86 -5.65
C LYS A 181 -12.09 27.48 -6.80
N VAL A 182 -12.13 26.21 -7.20
CA VAL A 182 -11.34 25.68 -8.31
C VAL A 182 -12.24 25.46 -9.53
N ARG A 183 -12.02 26.23 -10.60
CA ARG A 183 -12.70 26.05 -11.90
C ARG A 183 -11.81 25.25 -12.86
N LEU A 184 -12.32 24.12 -13.34
CA LEU A 184 -11.59 23.21 -14.22
C LEU A 184 -12.06 23.35 -15.66
N HIS A 185 -11.12 23.50 -16.59
CA HIS A 185 -11.39 23.39 -18.02
C HIS A 185 -10.96 22.01 -18.49
N LEU A 186 -11.94 21.13 -18.68
CA LEU A 186 -11.75 19.74 -19.09
C LEU A 186 -11.80 19.62 -20.61
N ARG A 187 -10.92 18.80 -21.20
CA ARG A 187 -10.89 18.52 -22.64
C ARG A 187 -12.01 17.58 -23.12
N ARG A 188 -12.54 16.76 -22.21
CA ARG A 188 -13.74 15.93 -22.43
C ARG A 188 -14.76 16.29 -21.33
N PRO A 189 -16.05 16.44 -21.68
CA PRO A 189 -17.07 16.72 -20.68
C PRO A 189 -17.16 15.56 -19.68
N LEU A 190 -17.29 15.91 -18.40
CA LEU A 190 -17.50 14.96 -17.32
C LEU A 190 -18.92 15.14 -16.80
N LYS A 191 -19.74 14.10 -16.91
CA LYS A 191 -21.01 14.03 -16.20
C LYS A 191 -20.69 13.65 -14.75
N LEU A 192 -21.16 14.47 -13.82
CA LEU A 192 -21.05 14.23 -12.39
C LEU A 192 -22.45 14.22 -11.81
N ASP A 193 -22.76 13.19 -11.05
CA ASP A 193 -23.99 13.11 -10.28
C ASP A 193 -23.78 13.75 -8.90
N ALA A 194 -24.88 14.16 -8.27
CA ALA A 194 -24.85 14.71 -6.93
C ALA A 194 -24.19 13.72 -5.95
N GLY A 195 -23.22 14.20 -5.17
CA GLY A 195 -22.48 13.39 -4.19
C GLY A 195 -21.22 12.70 -4.72
N GLN A 196 -20.92 12.78 -6.02
CA GLN A 196 -19.64 12.33 -6.57
C GLN A 196 -18.50 13.33 -6.31
N TYR A 197 -17.27 12.84 -6.24
CA TYR A 197 -16.06 13.65 -6.07
C TYR A 197 -15.12 13.46 -7.25
N ILE A 198 -14.22 14.42 -7.44
CA ILE A 198 -13.13 14.34 -8.41
C ILE A 198 -11.78 14.39 -7.69
N ASN A 199 -10.87 13.50 -8.08
CA ASN A 199 -9.49 13.59 -7.61
C ASN A 199 -8.76 14.64 -8.45
N LEU A 200 -8.20 15.62 -7.77
CA LEU A 200 -7.44 16.71 -8.38
C LEU A 200 -5.98 16.58 -8.01
N TRP A 201 -5.14 16.59 -9.04
CA TRP A 201 -3.69 16.67 -8.89
C TRP A 201 -3.24 18.00 -9.47
N VAL A 202 -2.59 18.83 -8.64
CA VAL A 202 -2.10 20.16 -9.02
C VAL A 202 -0.59 20.20 -8.75
N PRO A 203 0.25 19.77 -9.71
CA PRO A 203 1.70 19.65 -9.52
C PRO A 203 2.39 20.99 -9.18
N ALA A 204 1.77 22.11 -9.55
CA ALA A 204 2.27 23.44 -9.27
C ALA A 204 1.95 23.94 -7.85
N ALA A 205 1.18 23.18 -7.05
CA ALA A 205 0.78 23.61 -5.71
C ALA A 205 1.90 23.45 -4.68
N SER A 206 2.74 22.43 -4.81
CA SER A 206 3.93 22.22 -3.97
C SER A 206 5.01 21.43 -4.70
N PHE A 207 6.28 21.59 -4.32
CA PHE A 207 7.38 20.77 -4.84
C PHE A 207 7.13 19.26 -4.62
N TRP A 208 6.56 18.91 -3.46
CA TRP A 208 6.25 17.52 -3.09
C TRP A 208 5.02 16.95 -3.78
N SER A 209 4.28 17.77 -4.53
CA SER A 209 3.16 17.35 -5.35
C SER A 209 3.57 16.80 -6.72
N LEU A 210 4.82 16.95 -7.17
CA LEU A 210 5.27 16.54 -8.52
C LEU A 210 5.49 15.04 -8.74
N ILE A 211 5.32 14.19 -7.72
CA ILE A 211 5.66 12.75 -7.75
C ILE A 211 4.50 11.87 -7.29
#